data_AF-A0ABF7PIC3-F1
#
_entry.id   AF-A0ABF7PIC3-F1
#
_cell.length_a   1.000
_cell.length_b   1.000
_cell.length_c   1.000
_cell.angle_alpha   90.00
_cell.angle_beta   90.00
_cell.angle_gamma   90.00
#
_symmetry.space_group_name_H-M   'P 1'
#
loop_
_entity.id
_entity.type
_entity.pdbx_description
1 polymer ?
#
loop_
_entity_poly.entity_id
_entity_poly.type
_entity_poly.pdbx_seq_one_letter_code
_entity_poly.pdbx_strand_id
1 'polypeptide(L)'
;MKLRKNKKGFTLVELLVVIAIIGILAVVAVPALFSNINKAKVASVESDYSSVKSAALSYYSDKNTMPPSGELDALETYMDTLPDKADIGGGYKLLLVNNKLALKIGDGTAADGVTLTKAQIEKLLSDIGPKKIYTENTLKTELQKNSTLKDGTLYIVLIDNAEMDSTNN
;
A
#
# COMPACT_ATOMS: atom_id res chain seq x y z
N MET A 1 44.96 34.29 -38.72
CA MET A 1 43.54 34.36 -39.14
C MET A 1 42.68 33.74 -38.05
N LYS A 2 41.92 34.54 -37.28
CA LYS A 2 41.10 34.06 -36.15
C LYS A 2 39.68 33.73 -36.66
N LEU A 3 39.32 32.45 -36.64
CA LEU A 3 37.99 31.96 -36.99
C LEU A 3 36.97 32.40 -35.92
N ARG A 4 36.06 33.31 -36.27
CA ARG A 4 34.92 33.65 -35.41
C ARG A 4 33.93 32.50 -35.43
N LYS A 5 33.81 31.77 -34.32
CA LYS A 5 32.76 30.75 -34.13
C LYS A 5 31.39 31.45 -34.06
N ASN A 6 30.55 31.21 -35.07
CA ASN A 6 29.16 31.64 -35.09
C ASN A 6 28.39 30.89 -33.98
N LYS A 7 28.16 31.54 -32.84
CA LYS A 7 27.25 31.02 -31.81
C LYS A 7 25.82 31.29 -32.28
N LYS A 8 25.18 30.29 -32.89
CA LYS A 8 23.72 30.31 -33.11
C LYS A 8 23.04 30.25 -31.74
N GLY A 9 22.34 31.31 -31.35
CA GLY A 9 21.50 31.33 -30.16
C GLY A 9 20.12 30.74 -30.48
N PHE A 10 19.48 30.15 -29.48
CA PHE A 10 18.07 29.74 -29.55
C PHE A 10 17.18 30.96 -29.80
N THR A 11 16.22 30.84 -30.72
CA THR A 11 15.23 31.91 -30.92
C THR A 11 14.12 31.81 -29.86
N LEU A 12 13.56 32.96 -29.48
CA LEU A 12 12.42 33.00 -28.56
C LEU A 12 11.19 32.25 -29.13
N VAL A 13 11.03 32.26 -30.45
CA VAL A 13 9.95 31.56 -31.15
C VAL A 13 10.11 30.05 -31.06
N GLU A 14 11.33 29.52 -31.24
CA GLU A 14 11.60 28.09 -31.05
C GLU A 14 11.26 27.64 -29.63
N LEU A 15 11.63 28.43 -28.62
CA LEU A 15 11.31 28.11 -27.24
C LEU A 15 9.79 28.16 -26.97
N LEU A 16 9.08 29.14 -27.56
CA LEU A 16 7.63 29.28 -27.42
C LEU A 16 6.86 28.08 -27.99
N VAL A 17 7.26 27.60 -29.17
CA VAL A 17 6.60 26.42 -29.79
C VAL A 17 6.85 25.16 -28.96
N VAL A 18 8.06 25.00 -28.41
CA VAL A 18 8.40 23.84 -27.57
C VAL A 18 7.55 23.79 -26.30
N ILE A 19 7.42 24.91 -25.58
CA ILE A 19 6.59 24.93 -24.36
C ILE A 19 5.10 24.76 -24.67
N ALA A 20 4.64 25.22 -25.84
CA ALA A 20 3.26 25.01 -26.28
C ALA A 20 2.96 23.52 -26.51
N ILE A 21 3.86 22.79 -27.18
CA ILE A 21 3.71 21.34 -27.40
C ILE A 21 3.80 20.57 -26.08
N ILE A 22 4.77 20.90 -25.22
CA ILE A 22 4.90 20.29 -23.88
C ILE A 22 3.63 20.53 -23.06
N GLY A 23 3.03 21.73 -23.14
CA GLY A 23 1.78 22.06 -22.47
C GLY A 23 0.62 21.14 -22.88
N ILE A 24 0.46 20.88 -24.17
CA ILE A 24 -0.58 19.97 -24.69
C ILE A 24 -0.35 18.54 -24.19
N LEU A 25 0.89 18.03 -24.27
CA LEU A 25 1.22 16.68 -23.82
C LEU A 25 1.04 16.50 -22.31
N ALA A 26 1.40 17.52 -21.52
CA ALA A 26 1.29 17.47 -20.07
C ALA A 26 -0.16 17.28 -19.58
N VAL A 27 -1.15 17.89 -20.24
CA VAL A 27 -2.56 17.76 -19.87
C VAL A 27 -3.06 16.32 -19.93
N VAL A 28 -2.61 15.53 -20.91
CA VAL A 28 -3.01 14.13 -21.06
C VAL A 28 -2.15 13.20 -20.20
N ALA A 29 -0.85 13.48 -20.08
CA ALA A 29 0.08 12.62 -19.37
C ALA A 29 -0.08 12.64 -17.84
N VAL A 30 -0.34 13.82 -17.26
CA VAL A 30 -0.35 14.01 -15.80
C VAL A 30 -1.44 13.19 -15.09
N PRO A 31 -2.71 13.15 -15.53
CA PRO A 31 -3.74 12.32 -14.88
C PRO A 31 -3.43 10.82 -14.93
N ALA A 32 -2.89 10.34 -16.05
CA ALA A 32 -2.50 8.94 -16.21
C ALA A 32 -1.36 8.57 -15.26
N LEU A 33 -0.39 9.48 -15.07
CA LEU A 33 0.71 9.30 -14.13
C LEU A 33 0.19 9.16 -12.68
N PHE A 34 -0.73 10.02 -12.25
CA PHE A 34 -1.32 9.91 -10.90
C PHE A 34 -2.08 8.59 -10.69
N SER A 35 -2.80 8.11 -11.70
CA SER A 35 -3.46 6.80 -11.64
C SER A 35 -2.45 5.67 -11.46
N ASN A 36 -1.34 5.70 -12.19
CA ASN A 36 -0.28 4.69 -12.09
C ASN A 36 0.44 4.73 -10.73
N ILE A 37 0.73 5.92 -10.21
CA ILE A 37 1.28 6.08 -8.85
C ILE A 37 0.33 5.46 -7.82
N ASN A 38 -0.97 5.75 -7.90
CA ASN A 38 -1.96 5.22 -6.97
C ASN A 38 -2.04 3.68 -7.02
N LYS A 39 -1.88 3.08 -8.21
CA LYS A 39 -1.79 1.61 -8.37
C LYS A 39 -0.48 1.04 -7.79
N ALA A 40 0.63 1.74 -7.97
CA ALA A 40 1.93 1.35 -7.41
C ALA A 40 1.90 1.37 -5.88
N LYS A 41 1.28 2.39 -5.27
CA LYS A 41 1.08 2.46 -3.80
C LYS A 41 0.31 1.24 -3.27
N VAL A 42 -0.74 0.83 -3.97
CA VAL A 42 -1.51 -0.37 -3.61
C VAL A 42 -0.66 -1.64 -3.73
N ALA A 43 0.13 -1.77 -4.81
CA ALA A 43 1.03 -2.92 -5.00
C ALA A 43 2.15 -2.97 -3.94
N SER A 44 2.63 -1.81 -3.48
CA SER A 44 3.59 -1.71 -2.37
C SER A 44 3.03 -2.31 -1.09
N VAL A 45 1.80 -1.94 -0.71
CA VAL A 45 1.11 -2.51 0.46
C VAL A 45 0.88 -4.00 0.35
N GLU A 46 0.58 -4.50 -0.85
CA GLU A 46 0.44 -5.93 -1.11
C GLU A 46 1.77 -6.69 -0.89
N SER A 47 2.89 -6.11 -1.34
CA SER A 47 4.24 -6.64 -1.10
C SER A 47 4.57 -6.69 0.38
N ASP A 48 4.28 -5.61 1.12
CA ASP A 48 4.49 -5.53 2.56
C ASP A 48 3.61 -6.55 3.29
N TYR A 49 2.33 -6.64 2.92
CA TYR A 49 1.40 -7.64 3.46
C TYR A 49 1.91 -9.07 3.27
N SER A 50 2.39 -9.42 2.07
CA SER A 50 2.93 -10.75 1.78
C SER A 50 4.17 -11.06 2.62
N SER A 51 5.04 -10.08 2.78
CA SER A 51 6.27 -10.20 3.57
C SER A 51 5.96 -10.38 5.06
N VAL A 52 5.10 -9.53 5.62
CA VAL A 52 4.64 -9.62 7.02
C VAL A 52 3.88 -10.92 7.28
N LYS A 53 3.05 -11.37 6.33
CA LYS A 53 2.34 -12.64 6.45
C LYS A 53 3.29 -13.83 6.51
N SER A 54 4.30 -13.85 5.65
CA SER A 54 5.31 -14.91 5.62
C SER A 54 6.13 -14.94 6.91
N ALA A 55 6.50 -13.77 7.43
CA ALA A 55 7.19 -13.63 8.71
C ALA A 55 6.31 -14.09 9.88
N ALA A 56 5.04 -13.70 9.91
CA ALA A 56 4.09 -14.12 10.95
C ALA A 56 3.85 -15.64 10.94
N LEU A 57 3.78 -16.26 9.76
CA LEU A 57 3.68 -17.72 9.62
C LEU A 57 4.94 -18.42 10.13
N SER A 58 6.12 -17.88 9.84
CA SER A 58 7.40 -18.41 10.33
C SER A 58 7.50 -18.31 11.85
N TYR A 59 7.11 -17.16 12.41
CA TYR A 59 7.01 -16.97 13.86
C TYR A 59 6.08 -18.01 14.50
N TYR A 60 4.90 -18.22 13.90
CA TYR A 60 3.94 -19.19 14.40
C TYR A 60 4.48 -20.62 14.36
N SER A 61 5.17 -20.99 13.28
CA SER A 61 5.83 -22.30 13.14
C SER A 61 6.89 -22.55 14.22
N ASP A 62 7.67 -21.52 14.57
CA ASP A 62 8.78 -21.66 15.52
C ASP A 62 8.32 -21.60 16.98
N LYS A 63 7.33 -20.75 17.29
CA LYS A 63 6.88 -20.48 18.66
C LYS A 63 5.59 -21.19 19.03
N ASN A 64 4.90 -21.83 18.07
CA ASN A 64 3.56 -22.41 18.21
C ASN A 64 2.52 -21.43 18.82
N THR A 65 2.76 -20.13 18.68
CA THR A 65 1.89 -19.06 19.18
C THR A 65 1.89 -17.91 18.19
N MET A 66 0.77 -17.21 18.08
CA MET A 66 0.69 -16.04 17.20
C MET A 66 1.57 -14.91 17.75
N PRO A 67 2.16 -14.07 16.88
CA PRO A 67 2.77 -12.82 17.30
C PRO A 67 1.80 -11.99 18.16
N PRO A 68 2.29 -11.33 19.22
CA PRO A 68 1.46 -10.45 20.03
C PRO A 68 0.96 -9.25 19.23
N SER A 69 -0.14 -8.65 19.68
CA SER A 69 -0.60 -7.38 19.11
C SER A 69 0.34 -6.23 19.50
N GLY A 70 0.56 -5.29 18.59
CA GLY A 70 1.48 -4.17 18.81
C GLY A 70 2.28 -3.82 17.57
N GLU A 71 3.48 -3.30 17.77
CA GLU A 71 4.43 -3.03 16.69
C GLU A 71 4.94 -4.34 16.05
N LEU A 72 5.59 -4.22 14.89
CA LEU A 72 6.11 -5.36 14.13
C LEU A 72 7.42 -5.95 14.71
N ASP A 73 7.91 -5.44 15.82
CA ASP A 73 9.18 -5.84 16.47
C ASP A 73 9.26 -7.36 16.73
N ALA A 74 8.13 -8.01 17.00
CA ALA A 74 8.06 -9.46 17.18
C ALA A 74 8.50 -10.25 15.93
N LEU A 75 8.51 -9.62 14.76
CA LEU A 75 8.86 -10.20 13.47
C LEU A 75 10.27 -9.81 12.99
N GLU A 76 11.03 -9.02 13.76
CA GLU A 76 12.36 -8.52 13.35
C GLU A 76 13.33 -9.65 12.98
N THR A 77 13.26 -10.79 13.66
CA THR A 77 14.12 -11.96 13.37
C THR A 77 13.73 -12.69 12.07
N TYR A 78 12.54 -12.45 11.53
CA TYR A 78 11.98 -13.15 10.38
C TYR A 78 11.90 -12.27 9.12
N MET A 79 12.35 -11.02 9.20
CA MET A 79 12.34 -10.06 8.10
C MET A 79 13.69 -9.34 8.03
N ASP A 80 14.20 -9.10 6.82
CA ASP A 80 15.43 -8.33 6.63
C ASP A 80 15.23 -6.84 7.00
N THR A 81 14.05 -6.31 6.66
CA THR A 81 13.65 -4.95 6.99
C THR A 81 12.18 -4.92 7.41
N LEU A 82 11.89 -4.33 8.57
CA LEU A 82 10.51 -4.13 9.02
C LEU A 82 9.87 -2.95 8.27
N PRO A 83 8.69 -3.12 7.65
CA PRO A 83 7.96 -2.01 7.07
C PRO A 83 7.38 -1.13 8.20
N ASP A 84 7.61 0.17 8.11
CA ASP A 84 7.14 1.16 9.09
C ASP A 84 5.75 1.71 8.70
N LYS A 85 5.65 2.27 7.50
CA LYS A 85 4.43 2.91 6.99
C LYS A 85 4.04 2.43 5.60
N ALA A 86 2.74 2.35 5.38
CA ALA A 86 2.17 2.04 4.09
C ALA A 86 2.22 3.26 3.15
N ASP A 87 2.50 3.04 1.87
CA ASP A 87 2.49 4.09 0.83
C ASP A 87 1.11 4.75 0.60
N ILE A 88 0.06 4.09 1.11
CA ILE A 88 -1.34 4.58 1.15
C ILE A 88 -1.65 5.42 2.40
N GLY A 89 -0.66 5.63 3.26
CA GLY A 89 -0.78 6.29 4.56
C GLY A 89 -0.95 5.28 5.70
N GLY A 90 -0.45 5.66 6.88
CA GLY A 90 -0.62 4.89 8.11
C GLY A 90 0.49 3.89 8.43
N GLY A 91 0.85 3.82 9.70
CA GLY A 91 1.79 2.83 10.23
C GLY A 91 1.22 1.43 10.30
N TYR A 92 2.11 0.43 10.29
CA TYR A 92 1.76 -0.98 10.44
C TYR A 92 1.73 -1.41 11.89
N LYS A 93 0.68 -2.14 12.29
CA LYS A 93 0.61 -2.80 13.60
C LYS A 93 -0.02 -4.18 13.48
N LEU A 94 0.34 -5.09 14.36
CA LEU A 94 -0.31 -6.39 14.49
C LEU A 94 -1.50 -6.29 15.44
N LEU A 95 -2.60 -6.94 15.09
CA LEU A 95 -3.81 -7.04 15.89
C LEU A 95 -4.30 -8.49 15.91
N LEU A 96 -4.41 -9.06 17.11
CA LEU A 96 -4.96 -10.39 17.36
C LEU A 96 -6.41 -10.25 17.80
N VAL A 97 -7.35 -10.70 16.97
CA VAL A 97 -8.79 -10.62 17.25
C VAL A 97 -9.46 -11.92 16.87
N ASN A 98 -10.22 -12.51 17.78
CA ASN A 98 -11.01 -13.73 17.55
C ASN A 98 -10.19 -14.88 16.94
N ASN A 99 -8.97 -15.11 17.43
CA ASN A 99 -8.03 -16.14 16.92
C ASN A 99 -7.56 -15.91 15.48
N LYS A 100 -7.71 -14.68 14.96
CA LYS A 100 -7.16 -14.23 13.68
C LYS A 100 -6.10 -13.18 13.93
N LEU A 101 -4.96 -13.33 13.25
CA LEU A 101 -3.96 -12.28 13.19
C LEU A 101 -4.27 -11.37 12.01
N ALA A 102 -4.40 -10.07 12.26
CA ALA A 102 -4.58 -9.05 11.25
C ALA A 102 -3.48 -8.00 11.29
N LEU A 103 -3.10 -7.52 10.12
CA LEU A 103 -2.27 -6.33 9.92
C LEU A 103 -3.18 -5.10 9.95
N LYS A 104 -3.06 -4.30 10.99
CA LYS A 104 -3.65 -2.97 11.08
C LYS A 104 -2.79 -1.99 10.28
N ILE A 105 -3.42 -1.17 9.46
CA ILE A 105 -2.78 -0.09 8.71
C ILE A 105 -3.47 1.22 9.07
N GLY A 106 -2.68 2.14 9.63
CA GLY A 106 -3.09 3.46 10.07
C GLY A 106 -3.84 3.51 11.38
N ASP A 107 -4.11 4.73 11.85
CA ASP A 107 -4.73 4.99 13.16
C ASP A 107 -6.11 5.65 13.10
N GLY A 108 -6.58 6.00 11.89
CA GLY A 108 -7.87 6.68 11.71
C GLY A 108 -7.81 8.19 11.93
N THR A 109 -6.61 8.78 11.96
CA THR A 109 -6.40 10.23 12.10
C THR A 109 -5.90 10.84 10.79
N ALA A 110 -5.98 12.16 10.65
CA ALA A 110 -5.45 12.84 9.46
C ALA A 110 -3.91 12.76 9.33
N ALA A 111 -3.20 12.42 10.41
CA ALA A 111 -1.74 12.33 10.42
C ALA A 111 -1.23 10.95 9.98
N ASP A 112 -1.96 9.89 10.31
CA ASP A 112 -1.54 8.50 10.07
C ASP A 112 -2.69 7.60 9.63
N GLY A 113 -3.74 8.18 9.05
CA GLY A 113 -4.87 7.46 8.47
C GLY A 113 -4.61 7.05 7.04
N VAL A 114 -5.29 5.97 6.63
CA VAL A 114 -5.27 5.46 5.26
C VAL A 114 -6.30 6.23 4.43
N THR A 115 -5.88 6.74 3.28
CA THR A 115 -6.79 7.33 2.29
C THR A 115 -6.77 6.54 0.99
N LEU A 116 -7.94 6.01 0.60
CA LEU A 116 -8.12 5.22 -0.60
C LEU A 116 -9.31 5.67 -1.43
N THR A 117 -9.06 5.79 -2.72
CA THR A 117 -10.10 5.95 -3.75
C THR A 117 -10.75 4.61 -4.08
N LYS A 118 -11.92 4.65 -4.72
CA LYS A 118 -12.66 3.45 -5.17
C LYS A 118 -11.79 2.50 -6.00
N ALA A 119 -11.06 3.04 -6.98
CA ALA A 119 -10.20 2.25 -7.85
C ALA A 119 -9.06 1.53 -7.11
N GLN A 120 -8.55 2.13 -6.03
CA GLN A 120 -7.52 1.50 -5.21
C GLN A 120 -8.09 0.38 -4.35
N ILE A 121 -9.30 0.56 -3.81
CA ILE A 121 -10.01 -0.47 -3.03
C ILE A 121 -10.38 -1.65 -3.93
N GLU A 122 -10.87 -1.39 -5.14
CA GLU A 122 -11.15 -2.44 -6.12
C GLU A 122 -9.90 -3.27 -6.45
N LYS A 123 -8.76 -2.61 -6.66
CA LYS A 123 -7.47 -3.29 -6.87
C LYS A 123 -7.07 -4.13 -5.65
N LEU A 124 -7.05 -3.54 -4.45
CA LEU A 124 -6.71 -4.24 -3.21
C LEU A 124 -7.57 -5.49 -2.99
N LEU A 125 -8.89 -5.39 -3.20
CA LEU A 125 -9.81 -6.51 -3.05
C LEU A 125 -9.64 -7.56 -4.16
N SER A 126 -9.22 -7.16 -5.35
CA SER A 126 -8.91 -8.08 -6.45
C SER A 126 -7.66 -8.89 -6.16
N ASP A 127 -6.63 -8.27 -5.59
CA ASP A 127 -5.31 -8.90 -5.43
C ASP A 127 -5.22 -9.74 -4.15
N ILE A 128 -5.74 -9.23 -3.02
CA ILE A 128 -5.71 -9.93 -1.72
C ILE A 128 -6.88 -10.92 -1.59
N GLY A 129 -7.97 -10.67 -2.31
CA GLY A 129 -9.18 -11.48 -2.31
C GLY A 129 -10.27 -10.99 -1.33
N PRO A 130 -11.52 -11.44 -1.54
CA PRO A 130 -12.65 -11.06 -0.70
C PRO A 130 -12.51 -11.63 0.73
N LYS A 131 -13.16 -10.99 1.71
CA LYS A 131 -13.19 -11.41 3.13
C LYS A 131 -11.84 -11.42 3.87
N LYS A 132 -10.82 -10.75 3.34
CA LYS A 132 -9.53 -10.58 4.03
C LYS A 132 -9.31 -9.15 4.52
N ILE A 133 -10.08 -8.17 4.04
CA ILE A 133 -9.89 -6.74 4.35
C ILE A 133 -11.12 -6.16 5.06
N TYR A 134 -10.89 -5.47 6.17
CA TYR A 134 -11.90 -4.92 7.07
C TYR A 134 -11.57 -3.47 7.44
N THR A 135 -12.59 -2.71 7.86
CA THR A 135 -12.45 -1.29 8.28
C THR A 135 -12.58 -1.10 9.80
N GLU A 136 -12.86 -2.17 10.54
CA GLU A 136 -13.04 -2.14 11.99
C GLU A 136 -12.16 -3.19 12.67
N ASN A 137 -11.70 -2.88 13.88
CA ASN A 137 -10.87 -3.77 14.69
C ASN A 137 -11.56 -5.11 15.01
N THR A 138 -12.90 -5.16 15.00
CA THR A 138 -13.67 -6.38 15.26
C THR A 138 -13.63 -7.39 14.11
N LEU A 139 -13.12 -7.00 12.94
CA LEU A 139 -13.07 -7.81 11.72
C LEU A 139 -14.46 -8.31 11.27
N LYS A 140 -15.50 -7.49 11.48
CA LYS A 140 -16.89 -7.80 11.08
C LYS A 140 -17.31 -7.09 9.81
N THR A 141 -16.86 -5.84 9.64
CA THR A 141 -17.24 -5.00 8.50
C THR A 141 -16.18 -5.13 7.40
N GLU A 142 -16.49 -5.91 6.38
CA GLU A 142 -15.62 -6.09 5.21
C GLU A 142 -15.59 -4.82 4.34
N LEU A 143 -14.41 -4.51 3.82
CA LEU A 143 -14.22 -3.42 2.86
C LEU A 143 -14.99 -3.72 1.56
N GLN A 144 -15.86 -2.80 1.15
CA GLN A 144 -16.68 -2.96 -0.05
C GLN A 144 -16.03 -2.29 -1.26
N LYS A 145 -16.17 -2.88 -2.45
CA LYS A 145 -15.57 -2.38 -3.70
C LYS A 145 -15.92 -0.92 -4.01
N ASN A 146 -17.13 -0.49 -3.66
CA ASN A 146 -17.64 0.85 -3.95
C ASN A 146 -17.36 1.89 -2.84
N SER A 147 -16.68 1.48 -1.76
CA SER A 147 -16.34 2.37 -0.65
C SER A 147 -15.26 3.37 -1.04
N THR A 148 -15.16 4.44 -0.26
CA THR A 148 -13.99 5.33 -0.20
C THR A 148 -13.55 5.40 1.24
N LEU A 149 -12.24 5.43 1.48
CA LEU A 149 -11.69 5.62 2.81
C LEU A 149 -10.92 6.94 2.83
N LYS A 150 -11.20 7.77 3.83
CA LYS A 150 -10.45 9.00 4.06
C LYS A 150 -9.99 9.00 5.50
N ASP A 151 -8.68 9.09 5.69
CA ASP A 151 -8.03 9.13 7.00
C ASP A 151 -8.51 8.01 7.93
N GLY A 152 -8.76 6.81 7.38
CA GLY A 152 -9.35 5.68 8.10
C GLY A 152 -8.34 4.65 8.58
N THR A 153 -8.82 3.53 9.11
CA THR A 153 -7.99 2.36 9.44
C THR A 153 -8.39 1.19 8.57
N LEU A 154 -7.41 0.40 8.15
CA LEU A 154 -7.63 -0.89 7.51
C LEU A 154 -7.09 -2.02 8.36
N TYR A 155 -7.73 -3.17 8.24
CA TYR A 155 -7.31 -4.41 8.87
C TYR A 155 -7.29 -5.50 7.82
N ILE A 156 -6.13 -6.11 7.58
CA ILE A 156 -5.95 -7.18 6.60
C ILE A 156 -5.58 -8.47 7.34
N VAL A 157 -6.39 -9.51 7.21
CA VAL A 157 -6.14 -10.79 7.90
C VAL A 157 -4.92 -11.49 7.31
N LEU A 158 -3.92 -11.72 8.15
CA LEU A 158 -2.67 -12.43 7.84
C LEU A 158 -2.85 -13.94 8.01
N ILE A 159 -3.33 -14.36 9.18
CA ILE A 159 -3.50 -15.76 9.58
C ILE A 159 -4.91 -15.93 10.16
N ASP A 160 -5.63 -16.94 9.67
CA ASP A 160 -6.92 -17.36 10.20
C ASP A 160 -6.79 -18.79 10.72
N ASN A 161 -6.68 -18.97 12.04
CA ASN A 161 -6.54 -20.31 12.62
C ASN A 161 -7.77 -21.20 12.37
N ALA A 162 -8.95 -20.62 12.13
CA ALA A 162 -10.13 -21.42 11.80
C ALA A 162 -10.01 -22.09 10.42
N GLU A 163 -9.22 -21.53 9.51
CA GLU A 163 -8.93 -22.13 8.20
C GLU A 163 -7.84 -23.23 8.30
N MET A 164 -6.89 -23.10 9.24
CA MET A 164 -5.78 -24.07 9.41
C MET A 164 -6.20 -25.41 10.03
N ASP A 165 -7.21 -25.44 10.90
CA ASP A 165 -7.71 -26.68 11.51
C ASP A 165 -8.48 -27.55 10.50
N SER A 166 -9.05 -26.94 9.46
CA SER A 166 -9.83 -27.65 8.43
C SER A 166 -9.00 -28.41 7.39
N THR A 167 -7.67 -28.25 7.38
CA THR A 167 -6.76 -28.95 6.44
C THR A 167 -6.13 -30.20 7.05
N ASN A 168 -6.40 -30.50 8.32
CA ASN A 168 -5.79 -31.61 9.07
C ASN A 168 -6.78 -32.70 9.51
N ASN A 169 -7.95 -32.77 8.87
CA ASN A 169 -8.93 -33.87 9.03
C ASN A 169 -9.40 -34.40 7.67
#